data_AF-A0AA42N4J9-F1
#
_entry.id   AF-A0AA42N4J9-F1
#
_cell.length_a   1.000
_cell.length_b   1.000
_cell.length_c   1.000
_cell.angle_alpha   90.00
_cell.angle_beta   90.00
_cell.angle_gamma   90.00
#
_symmetry.space_group_name_H-M   'P 1'
#
loop_
_entity.id
_entity.type
_entity.pdbx_description
1 polymer ?
#
loop_
_entity_poly.entity_id
_entity_poly.type
_entity_poly.pdbx_seq_one_letter_code
_entity_poly.pdbx_strand_id
1 'polypeptide(L)'
;MTPLVSPYVRPELIFEIDEQLSALGCSAVHVVVGPALVGISWEQPGPVKIEHPELDSYLHAEMIAKRVNALVGIGDNQRSQMVAAWEDQE
;
A
#
# COMPACT_ATOMS: atom_id res chain seq x y z
N MET A 1 -21.31 20.11 1.35
CA MET A 1 -20.00 20.56 0.83
C MET A 1 -19.08 19.36 0.87
N THR A 2 -18.67 18.83 -0.27
CA THR A 2 -17.64 17.78 -0.32
C THR A 2 -16.30 18.48 -0.08
N PRO A 3 -15.55 18.17 0.98
CA PRO A 3 -14.22 18.76 1.14
C PRO A 3 -13.39 18.34 -0.08
N LEU A 4 -12.84 19.33 -0.78
CA LEU A 4 -11.80 19.11 -1.78
C LEU A 4 -10.56 18.63 -1.02
N VAL A 5 -10.43 17.31 -0.86
CA VAL A 5 -9.24 16.69 -0.31
C VAL A 5 -8.09 17.04 -1.23
N SER A 6 -7.07 17.70 -0.68
CA SER A 6 -5.87 18.04 -1.45
C SER A 6 -5.23 16.74 -1.98
N PRO A 7 -4.90 16.63 -3.28
CA PRO A 7 -4.21 15.45 -3.84
C PRO A 7 -2.74 15.35 -3.38
N TYR A 8 -2.37 16.10 -2.34
CA TYR A 8 -1.01 16.23 -1.87
C TYR A 8 -0.63 15.03 -1.03
N VAL A 9 -0.01 14.06 -1.69
CA VAL A 9 0.71 12.98 -1.02
C VAL A 9 2.04 13.53 -0.54
N ARG A 10 2.20 13.63 0.79
CA ARG A 10 3.44 14.06 1.44
C ARG A 10 4.58 13.10 1.07
N PRO A 11 5.71 13.58 0.51
CA PRO A 11 6.84 12.72 0.19
C PRO A 11 7.37 11.93 1.38
N GLU A 12 7.36 12.53 2.58
CA GLU A 12 7.82 11.90 3.82
C GLU A 12 7.03 10.62 4.13
N LEU A 13 5.71 10.64 3.91
CA LEU A 13 4.86 9.47 4.10
C LEU A 13 5.24 8.33 3.15
N ILE A 14 5.70 8.62 1.92
CA ILE A 14 6.14 7.58 0.98
C ILE A 14 7.37 6.86 1.53
N PHE A 15 8.34 7.62 2.05
CA PHE A 15 9.56 7.06 2.63
C PHE A 15 9.30 6.33 3.95
N GLU A 16 8.44 6.88 4.81
CA GLU A 16 8.02 6.21 6.05
C GLU A 16 7.36 4.85 5.78
N ILE A 17 6.57 4.75 4.70
CA ILE A 17 5.96 3.47 4.31
C ILE A 17 7.00 2.52 3.72
N ASP A 18 7.94 3.01 2.91
CA ASP A 18 9.04 2.21 2.36
C ASP A 18 9.94 1.60 3.45
N GLU A 19 10.29 2.39 4.46
CA GLU A 19 11.03 1.91 5.64
C GLU A 19 10.24 0.85 6.39
N GLN A 20 8.93 1.04 6.56
CA GLN A 20 8.05 0.04 7.19
C GLN A 20 8.00 -1.26 6.37
N LEU A 21 7.86 -1.19 5.04
CA LEU A 21 7.88 -2.39 4.19
C LEU A 21 9.17 -3.18 4.38
N SER A 22 10.31 -2.48 4.37
CA SER A 22 11.62 -3.10 4.57
C SER A 22 11.73 -3.77 5.94
N ALA A 23 11.26 -3.11 7.01
CA ALA A 23 11.25 -3.66 8.36
C ALA A 23 10.31 -4.86 8.52
N LEU A 24 9.18 -4.86 7.81
CA LEU A 24 8.16 -5.91 7.84
C LEU A 24 8.44 -7.06 6.87
N GLY A 25 9.50 -6.99 6.05
CA GLY A 25 9.77 -7.98 5.01
C GLY A 25 8.71 -8.00 3.89
N CYS A 26 8.00 -6.89 3.71
CA CYS A 26 7.01 -6.72 2.66
C CYS A 26 7.68 -6.16 1.40
N SER A 27 7.21 -6.57 0.22
CA SER A 27 7.76 -6.12 -1.07
C SER A 27 6.85 -5.16 -1.81
N ALA A 28 5.58 -5.04 -1.43
CA ALA A 28 4.64 -4.11 -2.05
C ALA A 28 3.59 -3.57 -1.06
N VAL A 29 2.93 -2.48 -1.45
CA VAL A 29 1.75 -1.92 -0.79
C VAL A 29 0.49 -2.25 -1.58
N HIS A 30 -0.55 -2.69 -0.88
CA HIS A 30 -1.90 -2.85 -1.40
C HIS A 30 -2.90 -2.01 -0.61
N VAL A 31 -4.02 -1.65 -1.25
CA VAL A 31 -5.10 -0.86 -0.64
C VAL A 31 -6.29 -1.76 -0.36
N VAL A 32 -6.70 -1.85 0.90
CA VAL A 32 -7.86 -2.63 1.32
C VAL A 32 -9.12 -1.75 1.49
N VAL A 33 -10.27 -2.40 1.65
CA VAL A 33 -11.55 -1.74 1.95
C VAL A 33 -11.45 -0.97 3.27
N GLY A 34 -11.90 0.28 3.30
CA GLY A 34 -11.74 1.17 4.47
C GLY A 34 -10.56 2.12 4.33
N PRO A 35 -10.34 2.65 3.11
CA PRO A 35 -9.03 3.02 2.53
C PRO A 35 -7.82 2.92 3.47
N ALA A 36 -7.29 1.71 3.61
CA ALA A 36 -6.08 1.45 4.40
C ALA A 36 -4.98 0.81 3.56
N LEU A 37 -3.73 1.04 3.95
CA LEU A 37 -2.54 0.48 3.31
C LEU A 37 -2.08 -0.75 4.07
N VAL A 38 -1.78 -1.80 3.33
CA VAL A 38 -1.19 -3.03 3.87
C VAL A 38 0.05 -3.40 3.06
N GLY A 39 1.03 -3.98 3.75
CA GLY A 39 2.22 -4.56 3.15
C GLY A 39 1.90 -5.97 2.68
N ILE A 40 2.33 -6.31 1.47
CA ILE A 40 2.19 -7.66 0.92
C ILE A 40 3.54 -8.15 0.42
N SER A 41 3.71 -9.46 0.38
CA SER A 41 4.88 -10.14 -0.17
C SER A 41 4.55 -11.58 -0.47
N TRP A 42 5.32 -12.22 -1.35
CA TRP A 42 5.23 -13.66 -1.59
C TRP A 42 5.54 -14.50 -0.35
N GLU A 43 6.43 -14.01 0.49
CA GLU A 43 6.91 -14.71 1.69
C GLU A 43 5.99 -14.49 2.90
N GLN A 44 4.99 -13.61 2.78
CA GLN A 44 4.06 -13.31 3.86
C GLN A 44 2.76 -14.12 3.68
N PRO A 45 2.23 -14.74 4.75
CA PRO A 45 1.00 -15.54 4.69
C PRO A 45 -0.26 -14.69 4.49
N GLY A 46 -0.15 -13.37 4.49
CA GLY A 46 -1.26 -12.45 4.31
C GLY A 46 -0.82 -10.98 4.40
N PRO A 47 -1.79 -10.04 4.31
CA PRO A 47 -1.52 -8.61 4.39
C PRO A 47 -1.03 -8.23 5.79
N VAL A 48 0.08 -7.51 5.83
CA VAL A 48 0.68 -6.98 7.06
C VAL A 48 0.24 -5.53 7.22
N LYS A 49 -0.17 -5.15 8.43
CA LYS A 49 -0.59 -3.78 8.71
C LYS A 49 0.57 -2.79 8.51
N ILE A 50 0.32 -1.69 7.81
CA ILE A 50 1.19 -0.51 7.73
C ILE A 50 0.59 0.60 8.57
N GLU A 51 1.41 1.31 9.34
CA GLU A 51 0.99 2.50 10.08
C GLU A 51 1.01 3.72 9.15
N HIS A 52 -0.13 4.41 9.04
CA HIS A 52 -0.28 5.63 8.27
C HIS A 52 -1.40 6.51 8.86
N PRO A 53 -1.41 7.83 8.59
CA PRO A 53 -2.55 8.68 8.93
C PRO A 53 -3.84 8.19 8.26
N GLU A 54 -4.99 8.53 8.83
CA GLU A 54 -6.29 8.25 8.21
C GLU A 54 -6.34 8.78 6.77
N LEU A 55 -6.81 7.95 5.83
CA LEU A 55 -6.88 8.28 4.42
C LEU A 55 -8.33 8.56 4.02
N ASP A 56 -8.56 9.73 3.46
CA ASP A 56 -9.91 10.21 3.17
C ASP A 56 -10.62 9.47 2.03
N SER A 57 -9.88 8.75 1.17
CA SER A 57 -10.46 8.06 0.02
C SER A 57 -9.58 6.92 -0.51
N TYR A 58 -10.23 5.97 -1.20
CA TYR A 58 -9.53 4.89 -1.92
C TYR A 58 -8.57 5.43 -2.98
N LEU A 59 -8.97 6.49 -3.70
CA LEU A 59 -8.10 7.12 -4.70
C LEU A 59 -6.82 7.68 -4.06
N HIS A 60 -6.93 8.32 -2.90
CA HIS A 60 -5.77 8.84 -2.17
C HIS A 60 -4.84 7.69 -1.74
N ALA A 61 -5.41 6.61 -1.20
CA ALA A 61 -4.65 5.42 -0.84
C ALA A 61 -3.94 4.77 -2.04
N GLU A 62 -4.61 4.63 -3.19
CA GLU A 62 -3.99 4.10 -4.41
C GLU A 62 -2.88 5.00 -4.95
N MET A 63 -3.03 6.33 -4.85
CA MET A 63 -1.96 7.27 -5.23
C MET A 63 -0.72 7.08 -4.36
N ILE A 64 -0.88 6.83 -3.07
CA ILE A 64 0.22 6.54 -2.14
C ILE A 64 0.83 5.18 -2.49
N ALA A 65 0.03 4.12 -2.56
CA ALA A 65 0.48 2.76 -2.86
C ALA A 65 1.26 2.71 -4.17
N LYS A 66 0.77 3.36 -5.24
CA LYS A 66 1.45 3.44 -6.52
C LYS A 66 2.83 4.12 -6.44
N ARG A 67 2.96 5.17 -5.64
CA ARG A 67 4.25 5.87 -5.46
C ARG A 67 5.24 5.02 -4.66
N VAL A 68 4.79 4.38 -3.59
CA VAL A 68 5.64 3.46 -2.81
C VAL A 68 6.07 2.29 -3.69
N ASN A 69 5.13 1.64 -4.39
CA ASN A 69 5.43 0.51 -5.27
C ASN A 69 6.42 0.87 -6.39
N ALA A 70 6.30 2.07 -6.96
CA ALA A 70 7.26 2.57 -7.93
C ALA A 70 8.68 2.74 -7.34
N LEU A 71 8.79 3.11 -6.05
CA LEU A 71 10.07 3.25 -5.35
C LEU A 71 10.77 1.88 -5.18
N VAL A 72 10.01 0.85 -4.81
CA VAL A 72 10.50 -0.53 -4.61
C VAL A 72 10.55 -1.35 -5.91
N GLY A 73 10.22 -0.74 -7.05
CA GLY A 73 10.27 -1.38 -8.37
C GLY A 73 9.18 -2.43 -8.62
N ILE A 74 8.07 -2.39 -7.89
CA ILE A 74 6.93 -3.28 -8.07
C ILE A 74 5.88 -2.64 -8.99
N GLY A 75 5.53 -3.37 -10.05
CA GLY A 75 4.44 -3.00 -10.95
C GLY A 75 3.07 -3.51 -10.47
N ASP A 76 1.99 -2.93 -11.02
CA ASP A 76 0.62 -3.33 -10.70
C ASP A 76 0.35 -4.82 -10.95
N ASN A 77 0.92 -5.39 -12.02
CA ASN A 77 0.76 -6.82 -12.32
C ASN A 77 1.37 -7.72 -11.23
N GLN A 78 2.58 -7.40 -10.75
CA GLN A 78 3.23 -8.17 -9.68
C GLN A 78 2.46 -8.04 -8.37
N ARG A 79 2.02 -6.83 -8.03
CA ARG A 79 1.15 -6.57 -6.87
C ARG A 79 -0.11 -7.42 -6.93
N SER A 80 -0.82 -7.44 -8.06
CA SER A 80 -2.05 -8.23 -8.21
C SER A 80 -1.81 -9.73 -8.08
N GLN A 81 -0.68 -10.25 -8.58
CA GLN A 81 -0.36 -11.67 -8.44
C GLN A 81 -0.06 -12.04 -6.98
N MET A 82 0.60 -11.17 -6.21
CA MET A 82 0.81 -11.38 -4.76
C MET A 82 -0.51 -11.42 -4.00
N VAL A 83 -1.45 -10.54 -4.34
CA VAL A 83 -2.80 -10.54 -3.73
C VAL A 83 -3.55 -11.82 -4.07
N ALA A 84 -3.56 -12.24 -5.33
CA ALA A 84 -4.22 -13.48 -5.75
C ALA A 84 -3.63 -14.72 -5.05
N ALA A 85 -2.30 -14.76 -4.88
CA ALA A 85 -1.64 -15.86 -4.17
C ALA A 85 -1.97 -15.91 -2.67
N TRP A 86 -2.38 -14.80 -2.07
CA TRP A 86 -2.92 -14.77 -0.72
C TRP A 86 -4.39 -15.22 -0.70
N GLU A 87 -5.24 -14.72 -1.62
CA GLU A 87 -6.65 -15.11 -1.69
C GLU A 87 -6.84 -16.62 -1.94
N ASP A 88 -5.92 -17.26 -2.67
CA ASP A 88 -5.92 -18.72 -2.90
C ASP A 88 -5.55 -19.54 -1.63
N GLN A 89 -5.08 -18.90 -0.55
CA GLN A 89 -4.74 -19.54 0.73
C GLN A 89 -5.85 -19.47 1.78
N GLU A 90 -6.94 -18.73 1.53
CA GLU A 90 -8.17 -18.71 2.36
C GLU A 90 -9.18 -19.80 1.94
#